data_AF-A0A0W8FEV8-F1
#
_entry.id   AF-A0A0W8FEV8-F1
#
_cell.length_a   1.000
_cell.length_b   1.000
_cell.length_c   1.000
_cell.angle_alpha   90.00
_cell.angle_beta   90.00
_cell.angle_gamma   90.00
#
_symmetry.space_group_name_H-M   'P 1'
#
loop_
_entity.id
_entity.type
_entity.pdbx_description
1 polymer ?
#
loop_
_entity_poly.entity_id
_entity_poly.type
_entity_poly.pdbx_seq_one_letter_code
_entity_poly.pdbx_strand_id
1 'polypeptide(L)'
;MGMVGRIGGNMPIPEYVRRQIVRLLYDNDLAGLYRSYRWGSDLWEDGFPDIARLEHEVSEAARNGRLSLSQALDVAEWGGIRDRTRIRCSEPIRIILYIDGKPAPWLMSKADEIVHILETWVRGFGPTYSSKFLRFAVPQVYGAIDTRLVRVFGSGDPGMQRYRLLDLEATRFDTRWAVLASQRSWPKEYATWIAILRAIADALNQNEVRCPHPERLTRAGLRADGIWAAADVEMALFSYATGVLEGRY
;
A
#
# COMPACT_ATOMS: atom_id res chain seq x y z
N MET A 1 34.89 -15.04 -18.89
CA MET A 1 34.92 -15.31 -17.43
C MET A 1 35.34 -14.01 -16.75
N GLY A 2 34.53 -13.26 -16.00
CA GLY A 2 33.14 -13.43 -15.59
C GLY A 2 32.44 -12.07 -15.59
N MET A 3 31.16 -12.10 -15.98
CA MET A 3 30.24 -10.97 -15.86
C MET A 3 29.98 -10.68 -14.38
N VAL A 4 30.33 -9.46 -13.96
CA VAL A 4 29.89 -8.90 -12.69
C VAL A 4 28.42 -8.55 -12.86
N GLY A 5 27.55 -9.44 -12.36
CA GLY A 5 26.12 -9.19 -12.26
C GLY A 5 25.86 -8.05 -11.28
N ARG A 6 25.47 -6.88 -11.80
CA ARG A 6 24.77 -5.87 -11.01
C ARG A 6 23.41 -6.44 -10.61
N ILE A 7 23.31 -6.94 -9.39
CA ILE A 7 22.03 -7.20 -8.75
C ILE A 7 21.44 -5.82 -8.41
N GLY A 8 20.27 -5.54 -8.98
CA GLY A 8 19.59 -4.24 -8.91
C GLY A 8 19.43 -3.74 -7.48
N GLY A 9 19.79 -2.48 -7.28
CA GLY A 9 19.83 -1.85 -5.96
C GLY A 9 18.46 -1.80 -5.29
N ASN A 10 18.41 -2.24 -4.04
CA ASN A 10 17.46 -1.66 -3.09
C ASN A 10 17.63 -0.14 -3.17
N MET A 11 16.59 0.60 -3.54
CA MET A 11 16.63 2.06 -3.42
C MET A 11 16.83 2.39 -1.94
N PRO A 12 17.95 3.03 -1.54
CA PRO A 12 18.20 3.31 -0.15
C PRO A 12 17.21 4.37 0.32
N ILE A 13 16.40 4.04 1.34
CA ILE A 13 15.56 5.02 2.05
C ILE A 13 16.46 6.16 2.54
N PRO A 14 16.15 7.43 2.21
CA PRO A 14 16.96 8.56 2.65
C PRO A 14 17.11 8.61 4.16
N GLU A 15 18.28 9.03 4.63
CA GLU A 15 18.62 9.01 6.06
C GLU A 15 17.67 9.87 6.92
N TYR A 16 17.16 10.99 6.38
CA TYR A 16 16.14 11.76 7.08
C TYR A 16 14.82 10.99 7.25
N VAL A 17 14.41 10.19 6.26
CA VAL A 17 13.21 9.34 6.34
C VAL A 17 13.42 8.23 7.36
N ARG A 18 14.61 7.62 7.42
CA ARG A 18 14.95 6.61 8.43
C ARG A 18 14.78 7.15 9.86
N ARG A 19 15.23 8.38 10.12
CA ARG A 19 15.00 9.04 11.42
C ARG A 19 13.51 9.26 11.71
N GLN A 20 12.72 9.62 10.69
CA GLN A 20 11.27 9.75 10.87
C GLN A 20 10.60 8.40 11.14
N ILE A 21 11.05 7.31 10.51
CA ILE A 21 10.57 5.95 10.81
C ILE A 21 10.86 5.57 12.26
N VAL A 22 12.10 5.76 12.73
CA VAL A 22 12.48 5.46 14.13
C VAL A 22 11.62 6.25 15.09
N ARG A 23 11.43 7.55 14.83
CA ARG A 23 10.58 8.40 15.65
C ARG A 23 9.13 7.91 15.65
N LEU A 24 8.57 7.57 14.49
CA LEU A 24 7.22 7.04 14.35
C LEU A 24 7.03 5.76 15.17
N LEU A 25 7.99 4.84 15.12
CA LEU A 25 7.93 3.57 15.85
C LEU A 25 8.11 3.75 17.36
N TYR A 26 8.86 4.76 17.78
CA TYR A 26 9.00 5.11 19.20
C TYR A 26 7.73 5.77 19.75
N ASP A 27 7.13 6.68 18.97
CA ASP A 27 6.00 7.50 19.39
C ASP A 27 4.66 6.73 19.35
N ASN A 28 4.57 5.58 18.67
CA ASN A 28 3.29 4.91 18.40
C ASN A 28 3.32 3.39 18.58
N ASP A 29 2.20 2.84 19.09
CA ASP A 29 1.92 1.41 19.10
C ASP A 29 1.29 0.98 17.76
N LEU A 30 2.10 0.42 16.86
CA LEU A 30 1.62 -0.02 15.54
C LEU A 30 0.63 -1.17 15.63
N ALA A 31 0.74 -2.06 16.63
CA ALA A 31 -0.21 -3.15 16.83
C ALA A 31 -1.58 -2.62 17.25
N GLY A 32 -1.59 -1.64 18.18
CA GLY A 32 -2.80 -0.91 18.55
C GLY A 32 -3.41 -0.16 17.36
N LEU A 33 -2.60 0.51 16.56
CA LEU A 33 -3.05 1.21 15.34
C LEU A 33 -3.66 0.25 14.31
N TYR A 34 -3.05 -0.92 14.09
CA TYR A 34 -3.60 -1.97 13.22
C TYR A 34 -4.96 -2.46 13.72
N ARG A 35 -5.11 -2.74 15.02
CA ARG A 35 -6.41 -3.12 15.62
C ARG A 35 -7.47 -2.03 15.48
N SER A 36 -7.05 -0.77 15.51
CA SER A 36 -7.96 0.37 15.36
C SER A 36 -8.37 0.67 13.91
N TYR A 37 -7.89 -0.11 12.93
CA TYR A 37 -8.22 0.09 11.53
C TYR A 37 -9.73 0.01 11.28
N ARG A 38 -10.23 1.01 10.55
CA ARG A 38 -11.63 1.13 10.20
C ARG A 38 -11.78 1.75 8.82
N TRP A 39 -12.41 1.02 7.91
CA TRP A 39 -12.82 1.52 6.61
C TRP A 39 -14.06 0.78 6.11
N GLY A 40 -15.19 1.49 5.93
CA GLY A 40 -16.44 0.83 5.53
C GLY A 40 -16.82 -0.28 6.53
N SER A 41 -16.92 -1.52 6.04
CA SER A 41 -17.23 -2.71 6.85
C SER A 41 -15.97 -3.40 7.43
N ASP A 42 -14.77 -2.95 7.05
CA ASP A 42 -13.52 -3.53 7.53
C ASP A 42 -13.17 -3.06 8.94
N LEU A 43 -13.62 -3.84 9.91
CA LEU A 43 -13.25 -3.74 11.32
C LEU A 43 -12.34 -4.90 11.72
N TRP A 44 -11.44 -4.65 12.67
CA TRP A 44 -10.54 -5.69 13.16
C TRP A 44 -11.32 -6.83 13.84
N GLU A 45 -12.35 -6.49 14.61
CA GLU A 45 -13.20 -7.45 15.32
C GLU A 45 -13.95 -8.38 14.37
N ASP A 46 -14.31 -7.89 13.18
CA ASP A 46 -15.00 -8.64 12.13
C ASP A 46 -14.03 -9.37 11.17
N GLY A 47 -12.73 -9.21 11.41
CA GLY A 47 -11.65 -9.82 10.64
C GLY A 47 -11.46 -9.24 9.24
N PHE A 48 -11.78 -7.95 9.06
CA PHE A 48 -11.67 -7.22 7.80
C PHE A 48 -12.35 -7.94 6.62
N PRO A 49 -13.69 -8.09 6.64
CA PRO A 49 -14.43 -8.89 5.67
C PRO A 49 -14.17 -8.55 4.20
N ASP A 50 -14.15 -7.27 3.84
CA ASP A 50 -13.98 -6.82 2.46
C ASP A 50 -12.51 -6.92 2.04
N ILE A 51 -11.58 -6.55 2.91
CA ILE A 51 -10.14 -6.72 2.67
C ILE A 51 -9.81 -8.21 2.47
N ALA A 52 -10.32 -9.09 3.32
CA ALA A 52 -10.06 -10.53 3.22
C ALA A 52 -10.57 -11.10 1.89
N ARG A 53 -11.77 -10.69 1.46
CA ARG A 53 -12.35 -11.08 0.17
C ARG A 53 -11.49 -10.57 -1.00
N LEU A 54 -11.19 -9.27 -1.02
CA LEU A 54 -10.43 -8.66 -2.11
C LEU A 54 -9.00 -9.19 -2.21
N GLU A 55 -8.32 -9.38 -1.08
CA GLU A 55 -6.98 -9.98 -1.10
C GLU A 55 -7.02 -11.40 -1.65
N HIS A 56 -8.02 -12.20 -1.27
CA HIS A 56 -8.19 -13.54 -1.81
C HIS A 56 -8.42 -13.49 -3.34
N GLU A 57 -9.47 -12.79 -3.78
CA GLU A 57 -9.88 -12.75 -5.18
C GLU A 57 -8.83 -12.13 -6.11
N VAL A 58 -8.25 -10.99 -5.69
CA VAL A 58 -7.28 -10.26 -6.52
C VAL A 58 -5.92 -10.97 -6.49
N SER A 59 -5.46 -11.51 -5.35
CA SER A 59 -4.21 -12.29 -5.33
C SER A 59 -4.33 -13.59 -6.13
N GLU A 60 -5.47 -14.28 -6.07
CA GLU A 60 -5.70 -15.47 -6.89
C GLU A 60 -5.73 -15.13 -8.39
N ALA A 61 -6.40 -14.04 -8.79
CA ALA A 61 -6.35 -13.56 -10.16
C ALA A 61 -4.92 -13.20 -10.60
N ALA A 62 -4.14 -12.55 -9.73
CA ALA A 62 -2.74 -12.22 -9.97
C ALA A 62 -1.85 -13.46 -10.14
N ARG A 63 -1.98 -14.47 -9.26
CA ARG A 63 -1.22 -15.73 -9.34
C ARG A 63 -1.48 -16.48 -10.65
N ASN A 64 -2.71 -16.41 -11.15
CA ASN A 64 -3.13 -17.09 -12.35
C ASN A 64 -2.97 -16.26 -13.64
N GLY A 65 -2.44 -15.03 -13.55
CA GLY A 65 -2.29 -14.13 -14.70
C GLY A 65 -3.62 -13.68 -15.31
N ARG A 66 -4.67 -13.57 -14.48
CA ARG A 66 -6.07 -13.29 -14.89
C ARG A 66 -6.61 -11.96 -14.36
N LEU A 67 -5.74 -11.02 -13.99
CA LEU A 67 -6.17 -9.68 -13.56
C LEU A 67 -6.95 -8.99 -14.69
N SER A 68 -8.10 -8.42 -14.33
CA SER A 68 -9.09 -7.88 -15.26
C SER A 68 -9.73 -6.59 -14.75
N LEU A 69 -10.60 -6.00 -15.56
CA LEU A 69 -11.46 -4.87 -15.20
C LEU A 69 -12.35 -5.21 -14.00
N SER A 70 -12.81 -6.45 -13.86
CA SER A 70 -13.66 -6.86 -12.74
C SER A 70 -12.96 -6.58 -11.41
N GLN A 71 -11.74 -7.09 -11.23
CA GLN A 71 -10.97 -6.84 -10.01
C GLN A 71 -10.69 -5.34 -9.83
N ALA A 72 -10.51 -4.58 -10.91
CA ALA A 72 -10.25 -3.15 -10.82
C ALA A 72 -11.50 -2.41 -10.31
N LEU A 73 -12.68 -2.78 -10.79
CA LEU A 73 -13.95 -2.22 -10.33
C LEU A 73 -14.22 -2.59 -8.86
N ASP A 74 -13.94 -3.83 -8.45
CA ASP A 74 -14.14 -4.28 -7.06
C ASP A 74 -13.26 -3.48 -6.07
N VAL A 75 -11.98 -3.30 -6.41
CA VAL A 75 -11.05 -2.48 -5.61
C VAL A 75 -11.48 -1.01 -5.60
N ALA A 76 -11.97 -0.50 -6.73
CA ALA A 76 -12.38 0.90 -6.81
C ALA A 76 -13.68 1.18 -6.04
N GLU A 77 -14.61 0.22 -6.02
CA GLU A 77 -15.81 0.26 -5.19
C GLU A 77 -15.45 0.27 -3.70
N TRP A 78 -14.62 -0.67 -3.25
CA TRP A 78 -14.12 -0.69 -1.89
C TRP A 78 -13.39 0.61 -1.51
N GLY A 79 -12.56 1.15 -2.41
CA GLY A 79 -11.83 2.39 -2.19
C GLY A 79 -12.70 3.65 -2.20
N GLY A 80 -13.99 3.54 -2.54
CA GLY A 80 -14.95 4.64 -2.55
C GLY A 80 -14.84 5.56 -3.78
N ILE A 81 -14.44 5.04 -4.94
CA ILE A 81 -14.37 5.87 -6.16
C ILE A 81 -15.78 6.32 -6.55
N ARG A 82 -15.95 7.62 -6.81
CA ARG A 82 -17.28 8.17 -7.11
C ARG A 82 -17.76 7.88 -8.52
N ASP A 83 -16.86 7.96 -9.50
CA ASP A 83 -17.20 7.79 -10.92
C ASP A 83 -16.46 6.58 -11.51
N ARG A 84 -17.10 5.42 -11.38
CA ARG A 84 -16.60 4.15 -11.90
C ARG A 84 -16.62 4.09 -13.44
N THR A 85 -17.43 4.92 -14.10
CA THR A 85 -17.58 4.89 -15.57
C THR A 85 -16.32 5.34 -16.30
N ARG A 86 -15.41 6.01 -15.60
CA ARG A 86 -14.10 6.43 -16.12
C ARG A 86 -13.06 5.33 -16.09
N ILE A 87 -13.31 4.23 -15.38
CA ILE A 87 -12.39 3.11 -15.29
C ILE A 87 -12.50 2.29 -16.57
N ARG A 88 -11.40 2.19 -17.31
CA ARG A 88 -11.31 1.38 -18.53
C ARG A 88 -10.07 0.52 -18.46
N CYS A 89 -10.21 -0.74 -18.82
CA CYS A 89 -9.10 -1.69 -18.82
C CYS A 89 -8.85 -2.20 -20.24
N SER A 90 -7.58 -2.21 -20.66
CA SER A 90 -7.16 -3.01 -21.81
C SER A 90 -6.91 -4.44 -21.32
N GLU A 91 -7.87 -5.33 -21.50
CA GLU A 91 -7.76 -6.68 -20.97
C GLU A 91 -7.00 -7.64 -21.90
N PRO A 92 -6.31 -8.65 -21.34
CA PRO A 92 -6.05 -8.86 -19.91
C PRO A 92 -4.94 -7.94 -19.38
N ILE A 93 -4.93 -7.65 -18.07
CA ILE A 93 -3.82 -6.92 -17.43
C ILE A 93 -2.61 -7.85 -17.34
N ARG A 94 -1.61 -7.62 -18.19
CA ARG A 94 -0.41 -8.47 -18.27
C ARG A 94 0.73 -7.94 -17.42
N ILE A 95 0.73 -8.31 -16.14
CA ILE A 95 1.81 -8.03 -15.19
C ILE A 95 2.16 -9.33 -14.46
N ILE A 96 3.43 -9.72 -14.49
CA ILE A 96 3.91 -10.90 -13.77
C ILE A 96 4.17 -10.48 -12.32
N LEU A 97 3.28 -10.90 -11.43
CA LEU A 97 3.34 -10.62 -10.00
C LEU A 97 3.79 -11.84 -9.17
N TYR A 98 3.60 -13.06 -9.70
CA TYR A 98 3.97 -14.30 -9.02
C TYR A 98 4.79 -15.21 -9.94
N ILE A 99 5.74 -15.93 -9.35
CA ILE A 99 6.46 -17.06 -9.95
C ILE A 99 6.36 -18.21 -8.96
N ASP A 100 5.93 -19.39 -9.42
CA ASP A 100 5.78 -20.59 -8.59
C ASP A 100 4.98 -20.36 -7.30
N GLY A 101 3.89 -19.60 -7.42
CA GLY A 101 2.99 -19.26 -6.31
C GLY A 101 3.54 -18.22 -5.31
N LYS A 102 4.77 -17.73 -5.50
CA LYS A 102 5.42 -16.74 -4.64
C LYS A 102 5.54 -15.37 -5.32
N PRO A 103 5.49 -14.25 -4.58
CA PRO A 103 5.73 -12.92 -5.16
C PRO A 103 7.04 -12.89 -5.95
N ALA A 104 7.01 -12.31 -7.15
CA ALA A 104 8.18 -12.28 -8.02
C ALA A 104 9.33 -11.46 -7.38
N PRO A 105 10.60 -11.90 -7.46
CA PRO A 105 11.71 -11.27 -6.72
C PRO A 105 11.94 -9.79 -7.04
N TRP A 106 11.63 -9.36 -8.27
CA TRP A 106 11.87 -7.99 -8.73
C TRP A 106 10.84 -6.98 -8.21
N LEU A 107 9.70 -7.43 -7.66
CA LEU A 107 8.63 -6.52 -7.23
C LEU A 107 9.11 -5.50 -6.19
N MET A 108 10.08 -5.88 -5.35
CA MET A 108 10.64 -5.01 -4.33
C MET A 108 11.50 -3.87 -4.92
N SER A 109 12.19 -4.11 -6.03
CA SER A 109 13.09 -3.14 -6.67
C SER A 109 12.44 -2.35 -7.80
N LYS A 110 11.20 -2.69 -8.18
CA LYS A 110 10.52 -2.19 -9.38
C LYS A 110 9.10 -1.71 -9.12
N ALA A 111 8.76 -1.35 -7.88
CA ALA A 111 7.39 -0.96 -7.52
C ALA A 111 6.88 0.22 -8.37
N ASP A 112 7.75 1.20 -8.65
CA ASP A 112 7.47 2.35 -9.52
C ASP A 112 7.22 1.95 -10.98
N GLU A 113 8.05 1.06 -11.54
CA GLU A 113 7.84 0.50 -12.89
C GLU A 113 6.51 -0.26 -12.95
N ILE A 114 6.21 -1.09 -11.93
CA ILE A 114 5.02 -1.94 -11.90
C ILE A 114 3.74 -1.12 -11.79
N VAL A 115 3.70 -0.10 -10.92
CA VAL A 115 2.52 0.79 -10.82
C VAL A 115 2.34 1.61 -12.10
N HIS A 116 3.43 2.03 -12.73
CA HIS A 116 3.35 2.73 -14.01
C HIS A 116 2.80 1.83 -15.12
N ILE A 117 3.27 0.59 -15.21
CA ILE A 117 2.73 -0.39 -16.17
C ILE A 117 1.24 -0.61 -15.90
N LEU A 118 0.81 -0.76 -14.64
CA LEU A 118 -0.59 -0.90 -14.30
C LEU A 118 -1.44 0.29 -14.79
N GLU A 119 -0.95 1.52 -14.63
CA GLU A 119 -1.62 2.74 -15.11
C GLU A 119 -1.78 2.78 -16.64
N THR A 120 -0.92 2.06 -17.40
CA THR A 120 -1.08 1.92 -18.85
C THR A 120 -2.23 0.97 -19.22
N TRP A 121 -2.49 -0.04 -18.37
CA TRP A 121 -3.55 -1.02 -18.57
C TRP A 121 -4.90 -0.55 -18.04
N VAL A 122 -4.93 0.16 -16.90
CA VAL A 122 -6.14 0.61 -16.22
C VAL A 122 -6.23 2.13 -16.25
N ARG A 123 -6.92 2.67 -17.26
CA ARG A 123 -7.22 4.09 -17.37
C ARG A 123 -8.30 4.47 -16.36
N GLY A 124 -8.20 5.69 -15.82
CA GLY A 124 -9.11 6.21 -14.79
C GLY A 124 -8.62 5.95 -13.36
N PHE A 125 -7.62 5.09 -13.18
CA PHE A 125 -6.86 5.03 -11.94
C PHE A 125 -5.81 6.14 -11.91
N GLY A 126 -5.72 6.79 -10.75
CA GLY A 126 -4.57 7.61 -10.36
C GLY A 126 -3.77 6.90 -9.27
N PRO A 127 -2.75 7.58 -8.70
CA PRO A 127 -1.80 7.00 -7.75
C PRO A 127 -2.44 6.15 -6.64
N THR A 128 -3.53 6.65 -6.07
CA THR A 128 -4.26 5.96 -5.00
C THR A 128 -4.90 4.65 -5.44
N TYR A 129 -5.58 4.61 -6.58
CA TYR A 129 -6.26 3.38 -7.00
C TYR A 129 -5.31 2.37 -7.62
N SER A 130 -4.28 2.83 -8.35
CA SER A 130 -3.20 1.97 -8.85
C SER A 130 -2.47 1.27 -7.71
N SER A 131 -2.11 2.01 -6.64
CA SER A 131 -1.45 1.44 -5.48
C SER A 131 -2.38 0.54 -4.63
N LYS A 132 -3.67 0.87 -4.48
CA LYS A 132 -4.66 -0.02 -3.84
C LYS A 132 -4.79 -1.35 -4.59
N PHE A 133 -4.84 -1.31 -5.92
CA PHE A 133 -4.94 -2.51 -6.73
C PHE A 133 -3.72 -3.43 -6.54
N LEU A 134 -2.50 -2.87 -6.57
CA LEU A 134 -1.28 -3.64 -6.29
C LEU A 134 -1.24 -4.17 -4.85
N ARG A 135 -1.71 -3.39 -3.87
CA ARG A 135 -1.85 -3.80 -2.47
C ARG A 135 -2.75 -5.03 -2.32
N PHE A 136 -3.84 -5.13 -3.05
CA PHE A 136 -4.68 -6.35 -3.02
C PHE A 136 -4.12 -7.51 -3.84
N ALA A 137 -3.38 -7.21 -4.91
CA ALA A 137 -2.78 -8.25 -5.76
C ALA A 137 -1.58 -8.95 -5.10
N VAL A 138 -0.78 -8.23 -4.31
CA VAL A 138 0.41 -8.77 -3.62
C VAL A 138 0.58 -8.12 -2.23
N PRO A 139 -0.31 -8.38 -1.27
CA PRO A 139 -0.32 -7.69 0.03
C PRO A 139 0.95 -7.90 0.85
N GLN A 140 1.73 -8.96 0.56
CA GLN A 140 3.00 -9.22 1.22
C GLN A 140 4.08 -8.21 0.82
N VAL A 141 3.97 -7.63 -0.38
CA VAL A 141 4.99 -6.73 -0.96
C VAL A 141 4.48 -5.29 -1.03
N TYR A 142 3.20 -5.09 -1.33
CA TYR A 142 2.65 -3.78 -1.63
C TYR A 142 1.68 -3.28 -0.57
N GLY A 143 1.82 -2.00 -0.23
CA GLY A 143 0.79 -1.20 0.45
C GLY A 143 0.24 -0.12 -0.48
N ALA A 144 -0.93 0.41 -0.14
CA ALA A 144 -1.58 1.49 -0.87
C ALA A 144 -1.02 2.87 -0.49
N ILE A 145 -1.14 3.86 -1.38
CA ILE A 145 -0.97 5.27 -1.08
C ILE A 145 -2.34 5.94 -1.13
N ASP A 146 -2.97 6.06 0.03
CA ASP A 146 -4.19 6.84 0.19
C ASP A 146 -3.90 8.33 0.39
N THR A 147 -4.82 9.18 -0.06
CA THR A 147 -4.70 10.63 0.15
C THR A 147 -4.55 10.99 1.62
N ARG A 148 -5.16 10.24 2.56
CA ARG A 148 -4.96 10.45 4.00
C ARG A 148 -3.50 10.28 4.41
N LEU A 149 -2.84 9.24 3.89
CA LEU A 149 -1.42 8.99 4.13
C LEU A 149 -0.58 10.14 3.60
N VAL A 150 -0.85 10.65 2.40
CA VAL A 150 -0.09 11.77 1.83
C VAL A 150 -0.31 13.08 2.58
N ARG A 151 -1.53 13.35 3.07
CA ARG A 151 -1.80 14.56 3.88
C ARG A 151 -0.99 14.58 5.18
N VAL A 152 -0.78 13.42 5.80
CA VAL A 152 -0.08 13.31 7.08
C VAL A 152 1.42 13.11 6.86
N PHE A 153 1.83 12.16 6.05
CA PHE A 153 3.24 11.78 5.88
C PHE A 153 3.95 12.48 4.71
N GLY A 154 3.21 13.19 3.85
CA GLY A 154 3.72 13.94 2.70
C GLY A 154 3.63 15.45 2.90
N SER A 155 3.24 16.16 1.84
CA SER A 155 3.06 17.62 1.83
C SER A 155 1.63 18.04 1.43
N GLY A 156 1.35 19.35 1.42
CA GLY A 156 0.06 19.92 0.98
C GLY A 156 -0.95 20.24 2.08
N ASP A 157 -0.86 19.60 3.26
CA ASP A 157 -1.72 19.89 4.42
C ASP A 157 -0.92 20.21 5.70
N PRO A 158 -0.35 21.44 5.84
CA PRO A 158 0.61 21.76 6.90
C PRO A 158 0.10 21.53 8.34
N GLY A 159 -1.21 21.68 8.58
CA GLY A 159 -1.79 21.47 9.91
C GLY A 159 -1.81 19.99 10.34
N MET A 160 -1.85 19.09 9.37
CA MET A 160 -2.02 17.65 9.59
C MET A 160 -0.72 16.86 9.45
N GLN A 161 0.35 17.50 8.96
CA GLN A 161 1.61 16.82 8.71
C GLN A 161 2.25 16.28 9.99
N ARG A 162 2.64 15.01 9.95
CA ARG A 162 3.38 14.28 10.99
C ARG A 162 4.32 13.31 10.28
N TYR A 163 5.57 13.21 10.74
CA TYR A 163 6.59 12.32 10.19
C TYR A 163 6.72 12.44 8.66
N ARG A 164 7.59 13.32 8.15
CA ARG A 164 7.76 13.49 6.70
C ARG A 164 8.42 12.24 6.08
N LEU A 165 7.60 11.28 5.64
CA LEU A 165 8.02 10.02 5.04
C LEU A 165 7.98 10.07 3.51
N LEU A 166 7.08 10.85 2.93
CA LEU A 166 6.81 10.90 1.49
C LEU A 166 7.20 12.26 0.89
N ASP A 167 7.66 12.24 -0.35
CA ASP A 167 7.77 13.40 -1.24
C ASP A 167 6.60 13.43 -2.26
N LEU A 168 5.39 13.20 -1.76
CA LEU A 168 4.13 13.40 -2.47
C LEU A 168 3.35 14.53 -1.82
N GLU A 169 2.65 15.30 -2.65
CA GLU A 169 1.74 16.36 -2.24
C GLU A 169 0.28 15.90 -2.33
N ALA A 170 -0.48 16.14 -1.26
CA ALA A 170 -1.93 16.07 -1.33
C ALA A 170 -2.46 17.42 -1.81
N THR A 171 -3.08 17.46 -2.98
CA THR A 171 -3.65 18.68 -3.56
C THR A 171 -5.12 18.81 -3.21
N ARG A 172 -5.53 20.00 -2.74
CA ARG A 172 -6.93 20.29 -2.42
C ARG A 172 -7.66 20.86 -3.64
N PHE A 173 -8.79 20.25 -3.99
CA PHE A 173 -9.77 20.73 -4.97
C PHE A 173 -11.11 20.93 -4.27
N ASP A 174 -11.47 22.19 -4.03
CA ASP A 174 -12.64 22.56 -3.23
C ASP A 174 -12.64 21.90 -1.84
N THR A 175 -13.54 20.94 -1.63
CA THR A 175 -13.69 20.16 -0.40
C THR A 175 -12.94 18.82 -0.44
N ARG A 176 -12.25 18.50 -1.55
CA ARG A 176 -11.62 17.20 -1.78
C ARG A 176 -10.11 17.31 -1.78
N TRP A 177 -9.47 16.19 -1.44
CA TRP A 177 -8.03 16.01 -1.56
C TRP A 177 -7.74 14.91 -2.57
N ALA A 178 -6.65 15.05 -3.33
CA ALA A 178 -6.20 14.06 -4.28
C ALA A 178 -4.68 14.01 -4.37
N VAL A 179 -4.14 12.85 -4.74
CA VAL A 179 -2.74 12.69 -5.14
C VAL A 179 -2.69 12.69 -6.67
N LEU A 180 -2.13 13.74 -7.26
CA LEU A 180 -2.08 13.89 -8.72
C LEU A 180 -0.99 13.03 -9.37
N ALA A 181 -1.34 12.30 -10.42
CA ALA A 181 -0.39 11.53 -11.24
C ALA A 181 0.65 12.40 -11.96
N SER A 182 0.37 13.70 -12.12
CA SER A 182 1.26 14.66 -12.78
C SER A 182 2.40 15.15 -11.90
N GLN A 183 2.46 14.75 -10.63
CA GLN A 183 3.55 15.11 -9.74
C GLN A 183 4.87 14.51 -10.24
N ARG A 184 5.93 15.31 -10.21
CA ARG A 184 7.26 14.90 -10.70
C ARG A 184 7.83 13.68 -9.95
N SER A 185 7.46 13.52 -8.68
CA SER A 185 7.90 12.40 -7.83
C SER A 185 7.14 11.09 -8.13
N TRP A 186 5.97 11.15 -8.77
CA TRP A 186 5.24 9.96 -9.22
C TRP A 186 5.80 9.44 -10.55
N PRO A 187 5.98 8.11 -10.75
CA PRO A 187 5.67 6.98 -9.85
C PRO A 187 6.82 6.58 -8.90
N LYS A 188 8.00 7.22 -9.02
CA LYS A 188 9.21 6.84 -8.25
C LYS A 188 8.98 6.80 -6.75
N GLU A 189 8.18 7.71 -6.24
CA GLU A 189 7.89 7.79 -4.81
C GLU A 189 7.06 6.62 -4.30
N TYR A 190 6.39 5.87 -5.18
CA TYR A 190 5.79 4.60 -4.80
C TYR A 190 6.85 3.56 -4.41
N ALA A 191 8.00 3.51 -5.10
CA ALA A 191 9.10 2.64 -4.68
C ALA A 191 9.68 3.05 -3.32
N THR A 192 9.80 4.35 -3.05
CA THR A 192 10.17 4.87 -1.72
C THR A 192 9.17 4.39 -0.66
N TRP A 193 7.87 4.50 -0.94
CA TRP A 193 6.81 4.06 -0.02
C TRP A 193 6.89 2.57 0.31
N ILE A 194 7.06 1.72 -0.70
CA ILE A 194 7.20 0.27 -0.48
C ILE A 194 8.46 -0.05 0.34
N ALA A 195 9.56 0.65 0.10
CA ALA A 195 10.77 0.51 0.91
C ALA A 195 10.51 0.91 2.39
N ILE A 196 9.79 2.01 2.63
CA ILE A 196 9.41 2.47 3.97
C ILE A 196 8.57 1.42 4.71
N LEU A 197 7.49 0.94 4.08
CA LEU A 197 6.61 -0.07 4.67
C LEU A 197 7.37 -1.34 5.05
N ARG A 198 8.26 -1.79 4.17
CA ARG A 198 9.11 -2.94 4.43
C ARG A 198 10.09 -2.68 5.58
N ALA A 199 10.74 -1.52 5.62
CA ALA A 199 11.67 -1.19 6.70
C ALA A 199 10.97 -1.18 8.06
N ILE A 200 9.72 -0.71 8.12
CA ILE A 200 8.90 -0.78 9.33
C ILE A 200 8.54 -2.23 9.66
N ALA A 201 8.05 -3.02 8.70
CA ALA A 201 7.71 -4.43 8.91
C ALA A 201 8.92 -5.24 9.39
N ASP A 202 10.08 -5.07 8.75
CA ASP A 202 11.34 -5.71 9.12
C ASP A 202 11.75 -5.32 10.54
N ALA A 203 11.65 -4.04 10.92
CA ALA A 203 11.95 -3.60 12.27
C ALA A 203 10.99 -4.22 13.31
N LEU A 204 9.69 -4.25 13.05
CA LEU A 204 8.70 -4.85 13.96
C LEU A 204 8.94 -6.36 14.12
N ASN A 205 9.18 -7.06 13.02
CA ASN A 205 9.45 -8.50 13.01
C ASN A 205 10.77 -8.85 13.72
N GLN A 206 11.84 -8.05 13.52
CA GLN A 206 13.13 -8.24 14.20
C GLN A 206 13.06 -7.99 15.71
N ASN A 207 12.18 -7.09 16.15
CA ASN A 207 11.93 -6.83 17.57
C ASN A 207 10.81 -7.73 18.14
N GLU A 208 10.41 -8.78 17.42
CA GLU A 208 9.40 -9.75 17.85
C GLU A 208 8.03 -9.13 18.20
N VAL A 209 7.74 -7.94 17.67
CA VAL A 209 6.42 -7.31 17.82
C VAL A 209 5.45 -8.04 16.91
N ARG A 210 4.60 -8.89 17.49
CA ARG A 210 3.65 -9.69 16.72
C ARG A 210 2.55 -8.82 16.12
N CYS A 211 2.31 -8.95 14.82
CA CYS A 211 1.14 -8.35 14.17
C CYS A 211 -0.13 -9.02 14.71
N PRO A 212 -1.10 -8.26 15.25
CA PRO A 212 -2.29 -8.85 15.84
C PRO A 212 -3.32 -9.19 14.75
N HIS A 213 -2.99 -10.10 13.84
CA HIS A 213 -3.91 -10.49 12.78
C HIS A 213 -5.23 -11.06 13.33
N PRO A 214 -6.39 -10.69 12.76
CA PRO A 214 -7.62 -11.41 13.06
C PRO A 214 -7.55 -12.84 12.50
N GLU A 215 -8.22 -13.77 13.19
CA GLU A 215 -8.20 -15.20 12.84
C GLU A 215 -8.64 -15.47 11.40
N ARG A 216 -9.54 -14.64 10.86
CA ARG A 216 -10.04 -14.79 9.48
C ARG A 216 -8.91 -14.71 8.45
N LEU A 217 -7.97 -13.77 8.60
CA LEU A 217 -6.87 -13.60 7.66
C LEU A 217 -5.85 -14.75 7.76
N THR A 218 -5.58 -15.22 8.98
CA THR A 218 -4.62 -16.32 9.19
C THR A 218 -5.20 -17.67 8.75
N ARG A 219 -6.46 -17.97 9.08
CA ARG A 219 -7.14 -19.21 8.64
C ARG A 219 -7.30 -19.28 7.12
N ALA A 220 -7.51 -18.15 6.46
CA ALA A 220 -7.59 -18.09 5.00
C ALA A 220 -6.22 -18.15 4.30
N GLY A 221 -5.10 -18.21 5.06
CA GLY A 221 -3.74 -18.19 4.51
C GLY A 221 -3.34 -16.86 3.87
N LEU A 222 -4.08 -15.78 4.14
CA LEU A 222 -3.80 -14.44 3.61
C LEU A 222 -2.67 -13.74 4.37
N ARG A 223 -2.44 -14.15 5.63
CA ARG A 223 -1.36 -13.69 6.49
C ARG A 223 -0.65 -14.85 7.18
N ALA A 224 0.67 -14.69 7.37
CA ALA A 224 1.42 -15.51 8.30
C ALA A 224 1.17 -15.02 9.73
N ASP A 225 0.88 -15.94 10.65
CA ASP A 225 0.50 -15.58 12.02
C ASP A 225 1.58 -14.75 12.72
N GLY A 226 1.21 -13.58 13.25
CA GLY A 226 2.11 -12.66 13.93
C GLY A 226 3.16 -11.92 13.09
N ILE A 227 3.25 -12.15 11.77
CA ILE A 227 4.31 -11.55 10.93
C ILE A 227 3.79 -10.33 10.18
N TRP A 228 4.41 -9.16 10.40
CA TRP A 228 4.06 -7.94 9.68
C TRP A 228 4.42 -8.04 8.19
N ALA A 229 3.45 -7.75 7.32
CA ALA A 229 3.66 -7.52 5.90
C ALA A 229 3.46 -6.05 5.53
N ALA A 230 3.79 -5.67 4.29
CA ALA A 230 3.67 -4.28 3.82
C ALA A 230 2.23 -3.76 3.93
N ALA A 231 1.23 -4.56 3.58
CA ALA A 231 -0.17 -4.21 3.72
C ALA A 231 -0.60 -3.99 5.18
N ASP A 232 -0.01 -4.71 6.15
CA ASP A 232 -0.38 -4.56 7.57
C ASP A 232 0.17 -3.26 8.15
N VAL A 233 1.42 -2.94 7.80
CA VAL A 233 2.01 -1.64 8.15
C VAL A 233 1.20 -0.51 7.51
N GLU A 234 0.83 -0.64 6.25
CA GLU A 234 0.00 0.37 5.57
C GLU A 234 -1.34 0.58 6.28
N MET A 235 -2.02 -0.48 6.69
CA MET A 235 -3.26 -0.39 7.48
C MET A 235 -3.03 0.34 8.81
N ALA A 236 -1.97 0.01 9.56
CA ALA A 236 -1.66 0.70 10.81
C ALA A 236 -1.38 2.20 10.59
N LEU A 237 -0.61 2.54 9.56
CA LEU A 237 -0.31 3.93 9.20
C LEU A 237 -1.56 4.68 8.69
N PHE A 238 -2.48 3.99 8.02
CA PHE A 238 -3.77 4.54 7.60
C PHE A 238 -4.65 4.87 8.81
N SER A 239 -4.69 4.00 9.83
CA SER A 239 -5.39 4.27 11.08
C SER A 239 -4.83 5.50 11.79
N TYR A 240 -3.50 5.59 11.87
CA TYR A 240 -2.84 6.76 12.44
C TYR A 240 -3.21 8.04 11.69
N ALA A 241 -3.05 8.03 10.35
CA ALA A 241 -3.35 9.19 9.53
C ALA A 241 -4.82 9.59 9.65
N THR A 242 -5.74 8.62 9.72
CA THR A 242 -7.16 8.88 9.96
C THR A 242 -7.38 9.55 11.31
N GLY A 243 -6.74 9.06 12.38
CA GLY A 243 -6.84 9.67 13.70
C GLY A 243 -6.31 11.10 13.74
N VAL A 244 -5.18 11.40 13.09
CA VAL A 244 -4.64 12.77 12.99
C VAL A 244 -5.64 13.69 12.30
N LEU A 245 -6.22 13.24 11.18
CA LEU A 245 -7.19 14.02 10.42
C LEU A 245 -8.52 14.24 11.15
N GLU A 246 -8.83 13.41 12.15
CA GLU A 246 -10.00 13.51 13.01
C GLU A 246 -9.70 14.22 14.34
N GLY A 247 -8.46 14.68 14.56
CA GLY A 247 -8.05 15.37 15.79
C GLY A 247 -7.88 14.46 17.01
N ARG A 248 -7.63 13.17 16.80
CA ARG A 248 -7.37 12.18 17.86
C ARG A 248 -5.91 12.15 18.33
N TYR A 249 -5.00 12.83 17.61
CA TYR A 249 -3.55 12.88 17.86
C TYR A 249 -2.98 14.27 17.61
#